data_AF-A0A920SW27-F1
#
_entry.id   AF-A0A920SW27-F1
#
_cell.length_a   1.000
_cell.length_b   1.000
_cell.length_c   1.000
_cell.angle_alpha   90.00
_cell.angle_beta   90.00
_cell.angle_gamma   90.00
#
_symmetry.space_group_name_H-M   'P 1'
#
loop_
_entity.id
_entity.type
_entity.pdbx_description
1 polymer ?
#
loop_
_entity_poly.entity_id
_entity_poly.type
_entity_poly.pdbx_seq_one_letter_code
_entity_poly.pdbx_strand_id
1 'polypeptide(L)' 'MPKLYILGAGTPTPTPTRFGSAYVLEIEGEKIMFDCGARHYAQTS' A
#
# COMPACT_ATOMS: atom_id res chain seq x y z
N MET A 1 6.37 19.23 2.74
CA MET A 1 6.98 18.16 3.56
C MET A 1 6.60 16.82 2.93
N PRO A 2 7.50 15.85 2.80
CA PRO A 2 7.16 14.56 2.22
C PRO A 2 6.14 13.82 3.10
N LYS A 3 5.20 13.12 2.48
CA LYS A 3 4.22 12.29 3.20
C LYS A 3 4.24 10.86 2.65
N LEU A 4 4.38 9.89 3.54
CA LEU A 4 4.32 8.47 3.22
C LEU A 4 2.95 7.91 3.62
N TYR A 5 2.23 7.38 2.64
CA TYR A 5 1.01 6.61 2.87
C TYR A 5 1.35 5.13 2.83
N ILE A 6 1.01 4.41 3.90
CA ILE A 6 1.16 2.95 3.99
C ILE A 6 -0.21 2.35 3.66
N LEU A 7 -0.35 1.80 2.46
CA LEU A 7 -1.59 1.15 2.02
C LEU A 7 -1.60 -0.34 2.38
N GLY A 8 -0.42 -0.97 2.37
CA GLY A 8 -0.22 -2.33 2.81
C GLY A 8 1.24 -2.58 3.20
N ALA A 9 1.44 -3.42 4.21
CA ALA A 9 2.76 -3.72 4.78
C ALA A 9 2.86 -5.21 5.21
N GLY A 10 2.11 -6.08 4.56
CA GLY A 10 2.11 -7.52 4.79
C GLY A 10 3.16 -8.21 3.93
N THR A 11 4.01 -9.01 4.56
CA THR A 11 4.98 -9.92 3.93
C THR A 11 5.08 -11.21 4.76
N PRO A 12 5.39 -12.40 4.19
CA PRO A 12 5.24 -12.86 2.80
C PRO A 12 3.86 -13.50 2.51
N THR A 13 3.09 -13.89 3.52
CA THR A 13 1.72 -14.39 3.38
C THR A 13 0.75 -13.30 3.83
N PRO A 14 -0.03 -12.67 2.94
CA PRO A 14 -0.94 -11.63 3.34
C PRO A 14 -2.00 -12.20 4.31
N THR A 15 -2.38 -11.42 5.31
CA THR A 15 -3.50 -11.75 6.22
C THR A 15 -4.71 -10.90 5.87
N PRO A 16 -5.92 -11.22 6.39
CA PRO A 16 -7.09 -10.37 6.19
C PRO A 16 -6.93 -8.94 6.72
N THR A 17 -5.96 -8.69 7.62
CA THR A 17 -5.69 -7.38 8.23
C THR A 17 -4.35 -6.78 7.80
N ARG A 18 -3.54 -7.51 7.01
CA ARG A 18 -2.26 -7.05 6.46
C ARG A 18 -2.17 -7.43 4.99
N PHE A 19 -2.55 -6.48 4.14
CA PHE A 19 -2.44 -6.60 2.67
C PHE A 19 -0.99 -6.62 2.21
N GLY A 20 -0.75 -7.08 0.98
CA GLY A 20 0.57 -7.04 0.37
C GLY A 20 1.17 -5.62 0.40
N SER A 21 2.50 -5.54 0.31
CA SER A 21 3.22 -4.26 0.35
C SER A 21 2.74 -3.28 -0.72
N ALA A 22 2.37 -2.07 -0.29
CA ALA A 22 1.97 -0.98 -1.17
C ALA A 22 2.14 0.35 -0.43
N TYR A 23 2.92 1.25 -1.00
CA TYR A 23 3.27 2.54 -0.39
C TYR A 23 3.13 3.67 -1.42
N VAL A 24 2.69 4.85 -0.97
CA VAL A 24 2.68 6.05 -1.80
C VAL A 24 3.50 7.14 -1.13
N LEU A 25 4.49 7.68 -1.83
CA LEU A 25 5.20 8.88 -1.42
C LEU A 25 4.57 10.09 -2.13
N GLU A 26 4.16 11.07 -1.34
CA GLU A 26 3.78 12.38 -1.84
C GLU A 26 4.91 13.37 -1.56
N ILE A 27 5.46 13.93 -2.64
CA ILE A 27 6.54 14.92 -2.61
C ILE A 27 6.28 15.96 -3.69
N GLU A 28 6.33 17.24 -3.32
CA GLU A 28 6.12 18.37 -4.27
C GLU A 28 4.80 18.30 -5.07
N GLY A 29 3.75 17.68 -4.50
CA GLY A 29 2.45 17.50 -5.15
C GLY A 29 2.36 16.27 -6.07
N GLU A 30 3.49 15.63 -6.36
CA GLU A 30 3.57 14.38 -7.12
C GLU A 30 3.35 13.17 -6.22
N LYS A 31 2.77 12.12 -6.79
CA LYS A 31 2.54 10.83 -6.10
C LYS A 31 3.32 9.72 -6.79
N ILE A 32 4.18 9.06 -6.02
CA ILE A 32 4.99 7.93 -6.48
C ILE A 32 4.54 6.68 -5.72
N MET A 33 4.11 5.65 -6.47
CA MET A 33 3.73 4.36 -5.90
C MET A 33 4.93 3.41 -5.88
N PHE A 34 5.19 2.83 -4.71
CA PHE A 34 6.16 1.77 -4.52
C PHE A 34 5.43 0.48 -4.17
N ASP A 35 5.62 -0.53 -5.03
CA ASP A 35 4.96 -1.83 -4.97
C ASP A 35 3.43 -1.80 -5.15
N CYS A 36 2.87 -2.94 -5.53
CA CYS A 36 1.43 -3.17 -5.67
C CYS A 36 1.13 -4.64 -5.29
N GLY A 37 1.54 -5.01 -4.07
CA GLY A 37 1.35 -6.34 -3.53
C GLY A 37 -0.11 -6.77 -3.57
N ALA A 38 -0.34 -8.06 -3.82
CA ALA A 38 -1.67 -8.59 -4.01
C ALA A 38 -2.59 -8.35 -2.78
N ARG A 39 -3.89 -8.17 -3.08
CA ARG A 39 -5.08 -8.12 -2.20
C ARG A 39 -5.72 -6.75 -1.91
N HIS A 40 -5.92 -5.91 -2.92
CA HIS A 40 -6.83 -4.76 -2.78
C HIS A 40 -8.32 -5.06 -3.13
N TYR A 41 -8.63 -6.19 -3.77
CA TYR A 41 -9.95 -6.46 -4.37
C TYR A 41 -10.90 -7.40 -3.58
N ALA A 42 -10.62 -7.75 -2.32
CA ALA A 42 -11.40 -8.76 -1.59
C ALA A 42 -12.16 -8.26 -0.33
N GLN A 43 -12.29 -6.94 -0.11
CA GLN A 43 -12.98 -6.41 1.08
C GLN A 43 -14.08 -5.37 0.79
N THR A 44 -14.58 -5.30 -0.43
CA THR A 44 -15.89 -4.70 -0.69
C THR A 44 -16.88 -5.80 -1.02
N SER A 45 -17.38 -6.43 0.03
CA SER A 45 -18.65 -7.15 0.07
C SER A 45 -19.37 -6.70 1.33
#